data_AF-A0A7S4T259-F1
#
_entry.id   AF-A0A7S4T259-F1
#
_cell.length_a   1.000
_cell.length_b   1.000
_cell.length_c   1.000
_cell.angle_alpha   90.00
_cell.angle_beta   90.00
_cell.angle_gamma   90.00
#
_symmetry.space_group_name_H-M   'P 1'
#
loop_
_entity.id
_entity.type
_entity.pdbx_description
1 polymer ?
#
loop_
_entity_poly.entity_id
_entity_poly.type
_entity_poly.pdbx_seq_one_letter_code
_entity_poly.pdbx_strand_id
1 'polypeptide(L)'
;GSTTLQCTLESLRSQLDQDGIAYIGRPECHNQRIHIGDETKKEFRLFDKALVLGYDCHKQLIEYQTQNMIGGNNSGTSTTSGLPLPSCWDDFIHHLGSYKEQNKHVIFSDEAMSNRIARTWQYRPDIPYPFQALKSVLENMGWDVQVLIIHRPLYDYLPSVYIEKYKIGPNKIRLRKWHEQGINNGTNCPAQNGRIVPRPFDGKPTTNEITIANLLDKEQKLYPTPAQVIEIFLRSEFNVIVVDMMEKKFSSNHNKELDFIQHIICNVFPATHNTCKALLEVTKNEKNEEESNTKQLNLSLSLFYDFIAVEACAIGVLNGTQISRDIARDGIQRYHEIVQGLKPNDLPLICPSDAEIEQILNASLDHQERICRNVEAKCNEEAKDMIRHQSNFWKSIDEKKKFCTVDTNKVLKETQWIEFLSSSSNFM
;
A
#
# COMPACT_ATOMS: atom_id res chain seq x y z
N GLY A 1 -12.49 10.17 -4.17
CA GLY A 1 -11.59 9.08 -3.74
C GLY A 1 -10.17 9.52 -3.99
N SER A 2 -9.24 9.31 -3.05
CA SER A 2 -7.84 9.73 -3.27
C SER A 2 -7.27 8.96 -4.46
N THR A 3 -6.92 9.67 -5.53
CA THR A 3 -6.06 9.13 -6.58
C THR A 3 -4.75 8.70 -5.92
N THR A 4 -4.24 7.53 -6.29
CA THR A 4 -2.91 7.10 -5.85
C THR A 4 -1.87 7.80 -6.73
N LEU A 5 -0.65 8.00 -6.22
CA LEU A 5 0.46 8.54 -7.02
C LEU A 5 0.62 7.79 -8.34
N GLN A 6 0.52 6.46 -8.30
CA GLN A 6 0.62 5.60 -9.50
C GLN A 6 -0.43 5.96 -10.56
N CYS A 7 -1.67 6.22 -10.14
CA CYS A 7 -2.75 6.58 -11.05
C CYS A 7 -2.65 8.01 -11.56
N THR A 8 -2.17 8.94 -10.72
CA THR A 8 -1.85 10.29 -11.17
C THR A 8 -0.76 10.25 -12.25
N LEU A 9 0.32 9.50 -12.03
CA LEU A 9 1.39 9.36 -13.03
C LEU A 9 0.91 8.72 -14.32
N GLU A 10 0.07 7.68 -14.25
CA GLU A 10 -0.52 7.07 -15.44
C GLU A 10 -1.42 8.06 -16.20
N SER A 11 -2.22 8.86 -15.50
CA SER A 11 -3.07 9.89 -16.13
C SER A 11 -2.27 11.03 -16.78
N LEU A 12 -1.03 11.24 -16.34
CA LEU A 12 -0.11 12.27 -16.84
C LEU A 12 0.97 11.72 -17.77
N ARG A 13 0.81 10.49 -18.28
CA ARG A 13 1.85 9.81 -19.07
C ARG A 13 2.34 10.61 -20.26
N SER A 14 1.44 11.31 -20.96
CA SER A 14 1.84 12.12 -22.12
C SER A 14 2.67 13.35 -21.72
N GLN A 15 2.41 13.95 -20.56
CA GLN A 15 3.23 15.04 -20.04
C GLN A 15 4.57 14.55 -19.50
N LEU A 16 4.61 13.36 -18.89
CA LEU A 16 5.85 12.71 -18.51
C LEU A 16 6.74 12.46 -19.73
N ASP A 17 6.17 11.98 -20.84
CA ASP A 17 6.92 11.78 -22.08
C ASP A 17 7.45 13.10 -22.68
N GLN A 18 6.67 14.19 -22.60
CA GLN A 18 7.11 15.54 -22.99
C GLN A 18 8.26 16.06 -22.11
N ASP A 19 8.30 15.65 -20.85
CA ASP A 19 9.38 15.94 -19.91
C ASP A 19 10.59 15.00 -20.08
N GLY A 20 10.56 14.09 -21.07
CA GLY A 20 11.61 13.11 -21.29
C GLY A 20 11.62 12.01 -20.23
N ILE A 21 10.45 11.64 -19.69
CA ILE A 21 10.32 10.64 -18.63
C ILE A 21 9.49 9.45 -19.13
N ALA A 22 10.11 8.28 -19.15
CA ALA A 22 9.43 7.01 -19.35
C ALA A 22 8.87 6.50 -18.00
N TYR A 23 7.54 6.41 -17.91
CA TYR A 23 6.87 5.87 -16.72
C TYR A 23 6.48 4.40 -16.89
N ILE A 24 6.91 3.58 -15.94
CA ILE A 24 6.71 2.13 -15.91
C ILE A 24 6.04 1.78 -14.59
N GLY A 25 4.71 1.77 -14.58
CA GLY A 25 3.88 1.45 -13.42
C GLY A 25 2.93 0.28 -13.66
N ARG A 26 2.34 -0.24 -12.58
CA ARG A 26 1.28 -1.26 -12.71
C ARG A 26 0.08 -0.69 -13.47
N PRO A 27 -0.58 -1.50 -14.30
CA PRO A 27 -1.72 -1.05 -15.10
C PRO A 27 -3.05 -0.97 -14.33
N GLU A 28 -3.02 -0.94 -13.00
CA GLU A 28 -4.21 -1.16 -12.18
C GLU A 28 -4.67 0.14 -11.51
N CYS A 29 -5.32 1.01 -12.29
CA CYS A 29 -6.05 2.15 -11.75
C CYS A 29 -7.53 1.81 -11.63
N HIS A 30 -7.91 1.34 -10.43
CA HIS A 30 -9.28 0.99 -10.12
C HIS A 30 -10.20 2.19 -10.40
N ASN A 31 -11.27 1.95 -11.15
CA ASN A 31 -12.33 2.88 -11.57
C ASN A 31 -12.04 3.77 -12.79
N GLN A 32 -10.83 3.76 -13.34
CA GLN A 32 -10.59 4.39 -14.63
C GLN A 32 -10.45 3.30 -15.69
N ARG A 33 -11.32 3.32 -16.71
CA ARG A 33 -11.16 2.48 -17.91
C ARG A 33 -10.01 3.01 -18.76
N ILE A 34 -8.82 3.15 -18.19
CA ILE A 34 -7.61 3.42 -18.98
C ILE A 34 -7.29 2.09 -19.64
N HIS A 35 -7.50 2.02 -20.95
CA HIS A 35 -7.06 0.88 -21.73
C HIS A 35 -5.53 0.91 -21.79
N ILE A 36 -4.89 0.11 -20.95
CA ILE A 36 -3.44 0.03 -20.95
C ILE A 36 -3.02 -0.98 -22.00
N GLY A 37 -2.25 -0.47 -22.96
CA GLY A 37 -1.73 -1.23 -24.09
C GLY A 37 -0.88 -2.42 -23.62
N ASP A 38 -0.86 -3.46 -24.43
CA ASP A 38 -0.14 -4.68 -24.09
C ASP A 38 1.39 -4.47 -24.04
N GLU A 39 1.90 -3.46 -24.75
CA GLU A 39 3.31 -3.05 -24.68
C GLU A 39 3.69 -2.57 -23.28
N THR A 40 2.91 -1.67 -22.68
CA THR A 40 3.13 -1.22 -21.30
C THR A 40 3.09 -2.37 -20.31
N LYS A 41 2.18 -3.34 -20.48
CA LYS A 41 2.12 -4.52 -19.60
C LYS A 41 3.35 -5.40 -19.75
N LYS A 42 3.84 -5.60 -20.98
CA LYS A 42 5.08 -6.36 -21.24
C LYS A 42 6.27 -5.68 -20.62
N GLU A 43 6.36 -4.36 -20.77
CA GLU A 43 7.42 -3.55 -20.19
C GLU A 43 7.40 -3.59 -18.66
N PHE A 44 6.24 -3.40 -18.04
CA PHE A 44 6.11 -3.53 -16.59
C PHE A 44 6.57 -4.92 -16.11
N ARG A 45 6.16 -6.00 -16.80
CA ARG A 45 6.60 -7.37 -16.46
C ARG A 45 8.09 -7.56 -16.62
N LEU A 46 8.72 -6.93 -17.60
CA LEU A 46 10.17 -6.96 -17.80
C LEU A 46 10.88 -6.33 -16.60
N PHE A 47 10.47 -5.12 -16.20
CA PHE A 47 11.04 -4.42 -15.05
C PHE A 47 10.74 -5.14 -13.74
N ASP A 48 9.51 -5.62 -13.54
CA ASP A 48 9.13 -6.40 -12.36
C ASP A 48 9.97 -7.69 -12.24
N LYS A 49 10.19 -8.37 -13.37
CA LYS A 49 11.03 -9.57 -13.42
C LYS A 49 12.48 -9.25 -13.10
N ALA A 50 13.04 -8.14 -13.62
CA ALA A 50 14.42 -7.78 -13.36
C ALA A 50 14.63 -7.28 -11.93
N LEU A 51 13.78 -6.35 -11.46
CA LEU A 51 13.99 -5.57 -10.24
C LEU A 51 13.35 -6.18 -8.99
N VAL A 52 12.34 -7.05 -9.14
CA VAL A 52 11.56 -7.55 -7.98
C VAL A 52 11.57 -9.07 -7.90
N LEU A 53 11.34 -9.78 -9.01
CA LEU A 53 11.26 -11.24 -9.04
C LEU A 53 12.57 -11.91 -9.45
N GLY A 54 13.56 -11.14 -9.90
CA GLY A 54 14.75 -11.63 -10.57
C GLY A 54 15.76 -12.28 -9.64
N TYR A 55 15.34 -12.83 -8.50
CA TYR A 55 16.23 -13.39 -7.49
C TYR A 55 17.19 -14.43 -8.08
N ASP A 56 16.75 -15.28 -9.00
CA ASP A 56 17.62 -16.26 -9.65
C ASP A 56 18.68 -15.57 -10.53
N CYS A 57 18.33 -14.49 -11.22
CA CYS A 57 19.27 -13.66 -11.99
C CYS A 57 20.26 -12.94 -11.08
N HIS A 58 19.76 -12.40 -9.99
CA HIS A 58 20.53 -11.75 -8.95
C HIS A 58 21.48 -12.71 -8.25
N LYS A 59 21.06 -13.96 -8.01
CA LYS A 59 21.89 -15.02 -7.43
C LYS A 59 23.04 -15.38 -8.36
N GLN A 60 22.78 -15.50 -9.66
CA GLN A 60 23.83 -15.68 -10.66
C GLN A 60 24.84 -14.51 -10.61
N LEU A 61 24.36 -13.28 -10.44
CA LEU A 61 25.23 -12.10 -10.32
C LEU A 61 26.08 -12.11 -9.03
N ILE A 62 25.52 -12.55 -7.90
CA ILE A 62 26.27 -12.70 -6.62
C ILE A 62 27.32 -13.80 -6.73
N GLU A 63 26.94 -14.99 -7.19
CA GLU A 63 27.86 -16.13 -7.37
C GLU A 63 29.04 -15.71 -8.26
N TYR A 64 28.73 -14.93 -9.29
CA TYR A 64 29.69 -14.37 -10.21
C TYR A 64 30.67 -13.37 -9.58
N GLN A 65 30.16 -12.37 -8.84
CA GLN A 65 31.01 -11.41 -8.13
C GLN A 65 31.90 -12.10 -7.10
N THR A 66 31.37 -13.10 -6.40
CA THR A 66 32.09 -13.86 -5.37
C THR A 66 33.26 -14.65 -5.97
N GLN A 67 33.08 -15.31 -7.12
CA GLN A 67 34.15 -16.03 -7.80
C GLN A 67 35.30 -15.10 -8.23
N ASN A 68 34.99 -13.88 -8.66
CA ASN A 68 36.00 -12.90 -9.08
C ASN A 68 36.77 -12.29 -7.91
N MET A 69 36.13 -12.07 -6.76
CA MET A 69 36.83 -11.61 -5.55
C MET A 69 37.80 -12.67 -5.02
N ILE A 70 37.47 -13.96 -5.15
CA ILE A 70 38.34 -15.06 -4.71
C ILE A 70 39.52 -15.28 -5.69
N GLY A 71 39.32 -15.03 -6.98
CA GLY A 71 40.35 -15.18 -8.02
C GLY A 71 41.38 -14.04 -8.13
N GLY A 72 41.08 -12.85 -7.58
CA GLY A 72 41.88 -11.63 -7.79
C GLY A 72 43.17 -11.47 -6.96
N ASN A 73 43.48 -12.39 -6.04
CA ASN A 73 44.65 -12.24 -5.16
C ASN A 73 46.00 -12.66 -5.77
N ASN A 74 46.03 -13.15 -7.02
CA ASN A 74 47.28 -13.54 -7.67
C ASN A 74 47.46 -12.85 -9.04
N SER A 75 48.48 -11.99 -9.09
CA SER A 75 49.17 -11.42 -10.26
C SER A 75 48.65 -10.10 -10.86
N GLY A 76 49.58 -9.14 -10.78
CA GLY A 76 49.73 -7.88 -11.50
C GLY A 76 48.86 -7.60 -12.72
N THR A 77 48.35 -6.36 -12.74
CA THR A 77 47.93 -5.61 -13.94
C THR A 77 46.87 -6.30 -14.78
N SER A 78 45.68 -6.45 -14.19
CA SER A 78 44.47 -6.83 -14.93
C SER A 78 43.71 -5.58 -15.35
N THR A 79 43.72 -5.27 -16.64
CA THR A 79 42.65 -4.50 -17.29
C THR A 79 41.32 -5.17 -16.96
N THR A 80 40.45 -4.51 -16.20
CA THR A 80 39.08 -4.95 -15.91
C THR A 80 38.26 -4.89 -17.20
N SER A 81 38.46 -5.85 -18.10
CA SER A 81 37.54 -6.08 -19.21
C SER A 81 36.20 -6.48 -18.60
N GLY A 82 35.22 -5.59 -18.75
CA GLY A 82 33.88 -5.72 -18.19
C GLY A 82 33.31 -7.09 -18.49
N LEU A 83 33.00 -7.81 -17.43
CA LEU A 83 32.49 -9.15 -17.48
C LEU A 83 31.00 -9.15 -17.93
N PRO A 84 30.55 -10.17 -18.69
CA PRO A 84 29.20 -10.17 -19.26
C PRO A 84 28.13 -10.34 -18.18
N LEU A 85 27.05 -9.57 -18.30
CA LEU A 85 25.88 -9.66 -17.43
C LEU A 85 25.14 -11.00 -17.63
N PRO A 86 24.39 -11.49 -16.62
CA PRO A 86 23.52 -12.66 -16.80
C PRO A 86 22.52 -12.41 -17.93
N SER A 87 22.35 -13.40 -18.83
CA SER A 87 21.52 -13.22 -20.03
C SER A 87 20.04 -12.91 -19.75
N CYS A 88 19.55 -13.27 -18.55
CA CYS A 88 18.21 -12.93 -18.14
C CYS A 88 17.99 -11.44 -17.83
N TRP A 89 19.05 -10.62 -17.83
CA TRP A 89 18.99 -9.17 -17.79
C TRP A 89 19.09 -8.53 -19.18
N ASP A 90 19.43 -9.26 -20.23
CA ASP A 90 19.70 -8.70 -21.56
C ASP A 90 18.54 -7.82 -22.06
N ASP A 91 17.31 -8.33 -21.97
CA ASP A 91 16.12 -7.58 -22.39
C ASP A 91 15.92 -6.28 -21.58
N PHE A 92 16.16 -6.34 -20.27
CA PHE A 92 16.01 -5.20 -19.36
C PHE A 92 17.08 -4.14 -19.62
N ILE A 93 18.33 -4.58 -19.78
CA ILE A 93 19.49 -3.73 -20.08
C ILE A 93 19.36 -3.11 -21.46
N HIS A 94 18.87 -3.87 -22.44
CA HIS A 94 18.59 -3.38 -23.78
C HIS A 94 17.50 -2.29 -23.76
N HIS A 95 16.41 -2.50 -23.01
CA HIS A 95 15.36 -1.48 -22.87
C HIS A 95 15.85 -0.23 -22.14
N LEU A 96 16.63 -0.38 -21.07
CA LEU A 96 17.27 0.78 -20.44
C LEU A 96 18.22 1.48 -21.41
N GLY A 97 19.02 0.74 -22.18
CA GLY A 97 19.90 1.31 -23.21
C GLY A 97 19.14 2.20 -24.19
N SER A 98 17.99 1.73 -24.69
CA SER A 98 17.16 2.51 -25.62
C SER A 98 16.60 3.79 -24.99
N TYR A 99 16.23 3.78 -23.70
CA TYR A 99 15.83 4.99 -22.98
C TYR A 99 16.97 5.98 -22.81
N LYS A 100 18.17 5.48 -22.50
CA LYS A 100 19.37 6.30 -22.40
C LYS A 100 19.72 6.96 -23.74
N GLU A 101 19.64 6.22 -24.84
CA GLU A 101 19.85 6.75 -26.20
C GLU A 101 18.85 7.85 -26.57
N GLN A 102 17.63 7.77 -26.04
CA GLN A 102 16.59 8.79 -26.19
C GLN A 102 16.73 9.94 -25.18
N ASN A 103 17.77 9.95 -24.34
CA ASN A 103 17.96 10.91 -23.25
C ASN A 103 16.74 10.99 -22.30
N LYS A 104 16.12 9.83 -22.00
CA LYS A 104 14.97 9.75 -21.11
C LYS A 104 15.38 9.39 -19.67
N HIS A 105 14.70 9.98 -18.71
CA HIS A 105 14.62 9.48 -17.34
C HIS A 105 13.62 8.31 -17.27
N VAL A 106 13.78 7.43 -16.29
CA VAL A 106 12.87 6.30 -16.08
C VAL A 106 12.31 6.34 -14.66
N ILE A 107 10.99 6.32 -14.54
CA ILE A 107 10.29 6.14 -13.26
C ILE A 107 9.66 4.75 -13.27
N PHE A 108 10.21 3.85 -12.45
CA PHE A 108 9.58 2.58 -12.14
C PHE A 108 8.82 2.67 -10.81
N SER A 109 7.54 2.29 -10.81
CA SER A 109 6.69 2.33 -9.62
C SER A 109 5.90 1.03 -9.44
N ASP A 110 6.05 0.42 -8.26
CA ASP A 110 5.31 -0.78 -7.88
C ASP A 110 5.02 -0.74 -6.37
N GLU A 111 3.75 -0.59 -6.01
CA GLU A 111 3.29 -0.57 -4.60
C GLU A 111 3.70 -1.84 -3.84
N ALA A 112 3.81 -2.97 -4.54
CA ALA A 112 4.19 -4.24 -3.94
C ALA A 112 5.71 -4.42 -3.77
N MET A 113 6.54 -3.52 -4.30
CA MET A 113 8.00 -3.70 -4.37
C MET A 113 8.61 -3.74 -2.98
N SER A 114 8.29 -2.77 -2.13
CA SER A 114 8.77 -2.70 -0.75
C SER A 114 8.44 -3.97 0.03
N ASN A 115 7.19 -4.44 -0.12
CA ASN A 115 6.73 -5.65 0.54
C ASN A 115 7.42 -6.89 -0.04
N ARG A 116 7.52 -7.01 -1.37
CA ARG A 116 8.15 -8.17 -2.03
C ARG A 116 9.63 -8.27 -1.71
N ILE A 117 10.37 -7.17 -1.76
CA ILE A 117 11.79 -7.11 -1.42
C ILE A 117 12.04 -7.51 0.02
N ALA A 118 11.20 -7.05 0.96
CA ALA A 118 11.39 -7.43 2.36
C ALA A 118 10.81 -8.82 2.69
N ARG A 119 9.90 -9.36 1.86
CA ARG A 119 9.25 -10.67 2.06
C ARG A 119 9.88 -11.82 1.31
N THR A 120 10.69 -11.56 0.27
CA THR A 120 11.13 -12.60 -0.68
C THR A 120 11.73 -13.80 0.02
N TRP A 121 12.16 -13.68 1.27
CA TRP A 121 12.40 -14.80 2.16
C TRP A 121 11.95 -14.41 3.57
N GLN A 122 11.52 -15.38 4.40
CA GLN A 122 11.47 -15.21 5.86
C GLN A 122 12.68 -14.37 6.28
N TYR A 123 12.45 -13.12 6.70
CA TYR A 123 13.47 -12.10 6.97
C TYR A 123 14.77 -12.72 7.48
N ARG A 124 15.70 -12.92 6.54
CA ARG A 124 17.07 -13.36 6.73
C ARG A 124 17.90 -12.10 6.53
N PRO A 125 18.03 -11.25 7.57
CA PRO A 125 18.82 -10.02 7.48
C PRO A 125 20.28 -10.30 7.10
N ASP A 126 20.71 -11.57 7.17
CA ASP A 126 21.99 -12.12 6.75
C ASP A 126 22.15 -12.28 5.23
N ILE A 127 21.08 -12.29 4.43
CA ILE A 127 21.18 -12.38 2.96
C ILE A 127 20.79 -11.02 2.37
N PRO A 128 21.75 -10.11 2.15
CA PRO A 128 21.47 -8.81 1.56
C PRO A 128 20.85 -9.02 0.18
N TYR A 129 19.72 -8.34 -0.08
CA TYR A 129 19.27 -8.16 -1.45
C TYR A 129 20.43 -7.54 -2.22
N PRO A 130 20.78 -8.02 -3.44
CA PRO A 130 21.99 -7.59 -4.13
C PRO A 130 21.83 -6.23 -4.80
N PHE A 131 21.36 -5.27 -4.02
CA PHE A 131 21.26 -3.87 -4.39
C PHE A 131 22.61 -3.32 -4.85
N GLN A 132 23.72 -3.71 -4.20
CA GLN A 132 25.05 -3.28 -4.62
C GLN A 132 25.38 -3.73 -6.05
N ALA A 133 25.03 -4.96 -6.41
CA ALA A 133 25.28 -5.48 -7.74
C ALA A 133 24.39 -4.78 -8.78
N LEU A 134 23.10 -4.60 -8.48
CA LEU A 134 22.18 -3.84 -9.32
C LEU A 134 22.64 -2.38 -9.49
N LYS A 135 23.00 -1.71 -8.40
CA LYS A 135 23.53 -0.35 -8.37
C LYS A 135 24.75 -0.23 -9.28
N SER A 136 25.75 -1.09 -9.06
CA SER A 136 26.99 -1.08 -9.84
C SER A 136 26.73 -1.25 -11.34
N VAL A 137 25.83 -2.16 -11.73
CA VAL A 137 25.48 -2.35 -13.15
C VAL A 137 24.83 -1.09 -13.73
N LEU A 138 23.86 -0.50 -13.02
CA LEU A 138 23.17 0.70 -13.49
C LEU A 138 24.10 1.92 -13.56
N GLU A 139 24.98 2.10 -12.58
CA GLU A 139 25.98 3.18 -12.56
C GLU A 139 27.03 3.00 -13.66
N ASN A 140 27.49 1.77 -13.93
CA ASN A 140 28.39 1.47 -15.06
C ASN A 140 27.73 1.74 -16.41
N MET A 141 26.40 1.58 -16.49
CA MET A 141 25.60 2.01 -17.64
C MET A 141 25.36 3.53 -17.66
N GLY A 142 25.87 4.29 -16.69
CA GLY A 142 25.73 5.75 -16.60
C GLY A 142 24.37 6.25 -16.11
N TRP A 143 23.62 5.42 -15.38
CA TRP A 143 22.39 5.84 -14.71
C TRP A 143 22.67 6.40 -13.32
N ASP A 144 22.04 7.51 -12.97
CA ASP A 144 21.92 7.99 -11.59
C ASP A 144 20.62 7.42 -10.99
N VAL A 145 20.75 6.51 -10.02
CA VAL A 145 19.62 5.76 -9.47
C VAL A 145 19.21 6.34 -8.12
N GLN A 146 17.95 6.77 -8.04
CA GLN A 146 17.33 7.28 -6.82
C GLN A 146 16.19 6.38 -6.38
N VAL A 147 16.09 6.13 -5.07
CA VAL A 147 15.01 5.35 -4.46
C VAL A 147 14.12 6.29 -3.68
N LEU A 148 12.90 6.51 -4.17
CA LEU A 148 11.88 7.25 -3.45
C LEU A 148 11.06 6.32 -2.55
N ILE A 149 11.10 6.55 -1.24
CA ILE A 149 10.29 5.83 -0.26
C ILE A 149 9.22 6.78 0.27
N ILE A 150 7.96 6.41 0.06
CA ILE A 150 6.82 7.08 0.65
C ILE A 150 6.56 6.48 2.03
N HIS A 151 6.83 7.24 3.08
CA HIS A 151 6.64 6.85 4.46
C HIS A 151 5.18 7.03 4.89
N ARG A 152 4.65 5.99 5.54
CA ARG A 152 3.37 6.02 6.26
C ARG A 152 3.66 5.66 7.71
N PRO A 153 3.21 6.47 8.71
CA PRO A 153 3.34 6.10 10.11
C PRO A 153 2.78 4.71 10.41
N LEU A 154 3.38 4.03 11.39
CA LEU A 154 2.96 2.67 11.75
C LEU A 154 1.46 2.59 12.07
N TYR A 155 0.93 3.54 12.86
CA TYR A 155 -0.49 3.55 13.23
C TYR A 155 -1.44 3.71 12.02
N ASP A 156 -0.96 4.28 10.91
CA ASP A 156 -1.70 4.38 9.65
C ASP A 156 -1.50 3.16 8.76
N TYR A 157 -0.32 2.54 8.86
CA TYR A 157 0.03 1.30 8.17
C TYR A 157 -0.73 0.09 8.70
N LEU A 158 -0.87 -0.09 10.02
CA LEU A 158 -1.50 -1.28 10.62
C LEU A 158 -2.93 -1.53 10.12
N PRO A 159 -3.85 -0.54 10.17
CA PRO A 159 -5.20 -0.73 9.62
C PRO A 159 -5.17 -0.94 8.11
N SER A 160 -4.22 -0.31 7.40
CA SER A 160 -4.10 -0.49 5.96
C SER A 160 -3.68 -1.91 5.58
N VAL A 161 -2.75 -2.55 6.31
CA VAL A 161 -2.37 -3.95 6.06
C VAL A 161 -3.53 -4.89 6.36
N TYR A 162 -4.21 -4.65 7.48
CA TYR A 162 -5.38 -5.41 7.87
C TYR A 162 -6.50 -5.30 6.81
N ILE A 163 -6.85 -4.08 6.39
CA ILE A 163 -7.81 -3.85 5.30
C ILE A 163 -7.28 -4.45 4.00
N GLU A 164 -6.01 -4.29 3.65
CA GLU A 164 -5.47 -4.87 2.42
C GLU A 164 -5.56 -6.39 2.41
N LYS A 165 -5.47 -7.05 3.56
CA LYS A 165 -5.68 -8.49 3.67
C LYS A 165 -7.15 -8.88 3.45
N TYR A 166 -8.08 -8.14 4.04
CA TYR A 166 -9.50 -8.53 4.09
C TYR A 166 -10.45 -7.68 3.23
N LYS A 167 -9.94 -6.69 2.47
CA LYS A 167 -10.74 -5.93 1.51
C LYS A 167 -11.21 -6.87 0.41
N ILE A 168 -12.45 -6.74 -0.04
CA ILE A 168 -12.98 -7.59 -1.08
C ILE A 168 -12.41 -7.14 -2.43
N GLY A 169 -11.93 -8.10 -3.21
CA GLY A 169 -11.33 -7.87 -4.52
C GLY A 169 -11.65 -9.03 -5.48
N PRO A 170 -11.40 -8.86 -6.79
CA PRO A 170 -11.65 -9.90 -7.78
C PRO A 170 -10.92 -11.22 -7.43
N ASN A 171 -9.74 -11.13 -6.83
CA ASN A 171 -8.92 -12.29 -6.47
C ASN A 171 -9.21 -12.85 -5.06
N LYS A 172 -10.24 -12.35 -4.36
CA LYS A 172 -10.59 -12.75 -2.99
C LYS A 172 -11.98 -13.35 -2.90
N ILE A 173 -12.22 -14.35 -3.73
CA ILE A 173 -13.50 -15.05 -3.87
C ILE A 173 -14.02 -15.56 -2.52
N ARG A 174 -13.13 -16.00 -1.62
CA ARG A 174 -13.48 -16.47 -0.27
C ARG A 174 -14.22 -15.42 0.58
N LEU A 175 -13.98 -14.14 0.33
CA LEU A 175 -14.65 -13.05 1.05
C LEU A 175 -16.01 -12.67 0.45
N ARG A 176 -16.34 -13.16 -0.76
CA ARG A 176 -17.63 -12.94 -1.42
C ARG A 176 -18.67 -14.01 -1.11
N LYS A 177 -18.23 -15.18 -0.64
CA LYS A 177 -19.11 -16.29 -0.30
C LYS A 177 -19.45 -16.26 1.20
N TRP A 178 -20.65 -16.72 1.51
CA TRP A 178 -20.92 -17.35 2.81
C TRP A 178 -20.04 -18.61 2.87
N HIS A 179 -19.29 -18.83 3.95
CA HIS A 179 -18.23 -19.87 4.09
C HIS A 179 -18.59 -21.25 3.47
N GLU A 180 -17.64 -21.95 2.81
CA GLU A 180 -17.83 -23.30 2.21
C GLU A 180 -18.36 -24.31 3.27
N GLN A 181 -19.52 -24.94 3.09
CA GLN A 181 -19.83 -26.08 2.21
C GLN A 181 -18.93 -27.31 2.44
N GLY A 182 -19.12 -27.95 3.59
CA GLY A 182 -18.75 -29.36 3.82
C GLY A 182 -19.96 -30.28 4.00
N ILE A 183 -21.05 -29.80 4.61
CA ILE A 183 -22.30 -30.56 4.79
C ILE A 183 -23.47 -29.57 4.78
N ASN A 184 -24.24 -29.55 3.68
CA ASN A 184 -25.38 -28.67 3.47
C ASN A 184 -26.61 -29.18 4.23
N ASN A 185 -26.93 -28.58 5.39
CA ASN A 185 -28.19 -28.80 6.10
C ASN A 185 -29.21 -27.64 5.90
N GLY A 186 -29.09 -26.87 4.82
CA GLY A 186 -30.10 -25.87 4.44
C GLY A 186 -30.01 -24.51 5.13
N THR A 187 -28.98 -24.26 5.95
CA THR A 187 -28.66 -22.92 6.48
C THR A 187 -27.44 -22.36 5.74
N ASN A 188 -27.64 -21.48 4.76
CA ASN A 188 -26.55 -20.89 3.95
C ASN A 188 -25.74 -19.81 4.70
N CYS A 189 -25.72 -19.84 6.03
CA CYS A 189 -24.94 -18.95 6.89
C CYS A 189 -23.91 -19.79 7.66
N PRO A 190 -22.67 -19.29 7.86
CA PRO A 190 -21.70 -19.98 8.71
C PRO A 190 -22.26 -20.13 10.14
N ALA A 191 -22.02 -21.28 10.78
CA ALA A 191 -22.26 -21.43 12.21
C ALA A 191 -21.48 -20.34 12.98
N GLN A 192 -22.00 -19.96 14.17
CA GLN A 192 -21.58 -18.80 15.00
C GLN A 192 -20.07 -18.61 15.24
N ASN A 193 -19.22 -19.59 14.92
CA ASN A 193 -17.77 -19.57 15.17
C ASN A 193 -16.89 -19.39 13.92
N GLY A 194 -17.46 -19.23 12.71
CA GLY A 194 -16.72 -19.27 11.44
C GLY A 194 -16.47 -17.92 10.76
N ARG A 195 -16.03 -16.87 11.48
CA ARG A 195 -15.65 -15.61 10.83
C ARG A 195 -14.40 -15.83 9.96
N ILE A 196 -14.51 -15.61 8.65
CA ILE A 196 -13.37 -15.65 7.71
C ILE A 196 -12.43 -14.45 7.93
N VAL A 197 -12.99 -13.35 8.44
CA VAL A 197 -12.29 -12.11 8.72
C VAL A 197 -12.28 -11.93 10.24
N PRO A 198 -11.14 -12.12 10.92
CA PRO A 198 -11.04 -11.80 12.34
C PRO A 198 -11.21 -10.29 12.53
N ARG A 199 -11.73 -9.86 13.68
CA ARG A 199 -11.73 -8.43 14.01
C ARG A 199 -10.29 -7.95 14.22
N PRO A 200 -10.02 -6.65 14.10
CA PRO A 200 -8.66 -6.13 14.19
C PRO A 200 -7.95 -6.47 15.52
N PHE A 201 -8.71 -6.69 16.60
CA PHE A 201 -8.20 -6.98 17.95
C PHE A 201 -8.76 -8.30 18.52
N ASP A 202 -9.24 -9.22 17.66
CA ASP A 202 -9.55 -10.56 18.15
C ASP A 202 -8.27 -11.19 18.72
N GLY A 203 -8.35 -11.70 19.96
CA GLY A 203 -7.21 -12.27 20.69
C GLY A 203 -6.62 -13.49 19.96
N LYS A 204 -5.29 -13.67 20.07
CA LYS A 204 -4.43 -14.59 19.30
C LYS A 204 -5.23 -15.70 18.58
N PRO A 205 -5.73 -15.43 17.36
CA PRO A 205 -6.26 -16.49 16.54
C PRO A 205 -5.07 -17.38 16.17
N THR A 206 -5.36 -18.55 15.61
CA THR A 206 -4.35 -19.48 15.09
C THR A 206 -3.20 -18.76 14.38
N THR A 207 -1.98 -19.32 14.42
CA THR A 207 -0.69 -18.68 14.03
C THR A 207 -0.63 -18.03 12.64
N ASN A 208 -1.67 -18.13 11.82
CA ASN A 208 -1.69 -17.69 10.42
C ASN A 208 -2.62 -16.49 10.14
N GLU A 209 -3.38 -16.01 11.13
CA GLU A 209 -4.29 -14.86 10.95
C GLU A 209 -3.60 -13.52 11.18
N ILE A 210 -3.90 -12.54 10.33
CA ILE A 210 -3.38 -11.18 10.45
C ILE A 210 -4.42 -10.35 11.21
N THR A 211 -4.11 -9.98 12.44
CA THR A 211 -4.85 -8.98 13.23
C THR A 211 -3.92 -7.82 13.55
N ILE A 212 -4.45 -6.66 13.92
CA ILE A 212 -3.62 -5.53 14.37
C ILE A 212 -2.84 -5.92 15.63
N ALA A 213 -3.47 -6.65 16.56
CA ALA A 213 -2.79 -7.20 17.74
C ALA A 213 -1.56 -8.07 17.36
N ASN A 214 -1.72 -8.95 16.36
CA ASN A 214 -0.63 -9.80 15.87
C ASN A 214 0.47 -9.02 15.15
N LEU A 215 0.13 -7.94 14.44
CA LEU A 215 1.11 -7.07 13.77
C LEU A 215 1.96 -6.23 14.76
N LEU A 216 1.52 -6.08 16.01
CA LEU A 216 2.27 -5.43 17.07
C LEU A 216 3.19 -6.40 17.84
N ASP A 217 2.99 -7.71 17.67
CA ASP A 217 3.77 -8.74 18.34
C ASP A 217 5.17 -8.82 17.72
N LYS A 218 6.19 -8.42 18.49
CA LYS A 218 7.60 -8.40 18.06
C LYS A 218 8.12 -9.80 17.68
N GLU A 219 7.49 -10.86 18.20
CA GLU A 219 7.88 -12.24 17.89
C GLU A 219 7.30 -12.73 16.56
N GLN A 220 6.26 -12.07 16.05
CA GLN A 220 5.63 -12.47 14.80
C GLN A 220 6.38 -11.88 13.59
N LYS A 221 6.82 -12.76 12.69
CA LYS A 221 7.49 -12.43 11.43
C LYS A 221 6.52 -11.86 10.37
N LEU A 222 5.56 -11.02 10.76
CA LEU A 222 4.50 -10.57 9.87
C LEU A 222 4.79 -9.17 9.31
N TYR A 223 5.24 -9.18 8.04
CA TYR A 223 5.48 -8.01 7.17
C TYR A 223 6.64 -7.11 7.63
N PRO A 224 7.40 -6.54 6.68
CA PRO A 224 8.29 -5.45 7.03
C PRO A 224 7.49 -4.24 7.52
N THR A 225 7.89 -3.66 8.64
CA THR A 225 7.36 -2.37 9.06
C THR A 225 7.92 -1.26 8.15
N PRO A 226 7.25 -0.10 8.06
CA PRO A 226 7.77 1.03 7.27
C PRO A 226 9.23 1.38 7.61
N ALA A 227 9.59 1.35 8.89
CA ALA A 227 10.97 1.59 9.33
C ALA A 227 11.95 0.52 8.82
N GLN A 228 11.57 -0.76 8.86
CA GLN A 228 12.41 -1.85 8.34
C GLN A 228 12.63 -1.72 6.83
N VAL A 229 11.61 -1.32 6.05
CA VAL A 229 11.77 -1.05 4.62
C VAL A 229 12.79 0.07 4.40
N ILE A 230 12.64 1.18 5.12
CA ILE A 230 13.56 2.33 5.01
C ILE A 230 14.98 1.90 5.37
N GLU A 231 15.18 1.18 6.47
CA GLU A 231 16.49 0.67 6.90
C GLU A 231 17.14 -0.25 5.86
N ILE A 232 16.37 -1.14 5.21
CA ILE A 232 16.87 -2.01 4.14
C ILE A 232 17.43 -1.19 2.99
N PHE A 233 16.68 -0.18 2.54
CA PHE A 233 17.11 0.66 1.43
C PHE A 233 18.22 1.65 1.82
N LEU A 234 18.27 2.14 3.05
CA LEU A 234 19.39 2.99 3.48
C LEU A 234 20.71 2.21 3.53
N ARG A 235 20.66 0.90 3.78
CA ARG A 235 21.83 0.01 3.70
C ARG A 235 22.22 -0.38 2.27
N SER A 236 21.40 -0.06 1.28
CA SER A 236 21.61 -0.45 -0.12
C SER A 236 22.64 0.42 -0.86
N GLU A 237 23.10 1.51 -0.23
CA GLU A 237 23.96 2.56 -0.80
C GLU A 237 23.32 3.34 -1.96
N PHE A 238 22.07 3.08 -2.34
CA PHE A 238 21.36 3.97 -3.25
C PHE A 238 21.15 5.35 -2.63
N ASN A 239 20.97 6.36 -3.49
CA ASN A 239 20.46 7.66 -3.04
C ASN A 239 18.98 7.51 -2.66
N VAL A 240 18.68 7.46 -1.36
CA VAL A 240 17.32 7.24 -0.85
C VAL A 240 16.68 8.57 -0.44
N ILE A 241 15.52 8.87 -1.01
CA ILE A 241 14.68 10.00 -0.65
C ILE A 241 13.46 9.46 0.11
N VAL A 242 13.30 9.83 1.37
CA VAL A 242 12.13 9.45 2.17
C VAL A 242 11.16 10.62 2.22
N VAL A 243 9.89 10.44 1.84
CA VAL A 243 8.85 11.49 1.91
C VAL A 243 7.75 11.05 2.87
N ASP A 244 7.46 11.87 3.88
CA ASP A 244 6.37 11.61 4.84
C ASP A 244 5.01 11.96 4.22
N MET A 245 4.14 10.97 4.07
CA MET A 245 2.80 11.15 3.51
C MET A 245 1.85 11.92 4.44
N MET A 246 2.18 12.06 5.73
CA MET A 246 1.36 12.83 6.69
C MET A 246 1.62 14.33 6.66
N GLU A 247 2.65 14.76 5.93
CA GLU A 247 2.91 16.17 5.74
C GLU A 247 1.81 16.76 4.86
N LYS A 248 0.93 17.55 5.50
CA LYS A 248 -0.29 18.07 4.87
C LYS A 248 -0.01 19.15 3.83
N LYS A 249 1.13 19.82 3.96
CA LYS A 249 1.47 21.02 3.22
C LYS A 249 2.96 21.02 2.98
N PHE A 250 3.34 20.94 1.72
CA PHE A 250 4.71 21.15 1.32
C PHE A 250 4.85 22.58 0.80
N SER A 251 5.81 23.31 1.35
CA SER A 251 6.13 24.66 0.86
C SER A 251 6.85 24.54 -0.47
N SER A 252 6.31 25.21 -1.50
CA SER A 252 7.03 25.45 -2.75
C SER A 252 7.81 26.76 -2.69
N ASN A 253 8.79 26.92 -3.58
CA ASN A 253 9.54 28.18 -3.76
C ASN A 253 8.65 29.40 -4.08
N HIS A 254 7.36 29.20 -4.36
CA HIS A 254 6.40 30.23 -4.70
C HIS A 254 5.35 30.50 -3.61
N ASN A 255 5.60 30.09 -2.36
CA ASN A 255 4.65 30.20 -1.23
C ASN A 255 3.29 29.51 -1.47
N LYS A 256 3.19 28.65 -2.49
CA LYS A 256 2.01 27.84 -2.74
C LYS A 256 2.12 26.55 -1.96
N GLU A 257 1.08 26.23 -1.20
CA GLU A 257 0.94 24.94 -0.54
C GLU A 257 0.64 23.87 -1.60
N LEU A 258 1.50 22.86 -1.65
CA LEU A 258 1.31 21.68 -2.49
C LEU A 258 0.74 20.54 -1.65
N ASP A 259 -0.17 19.76 -2.24
CA ASP A 259 -0.52 18.46 -1.69
C ASP A 259 0.64 17.46 -1.86
N PHE A 260 0.49 16.28 -1.26
CA PHE A 260 1.51 15.23 -1.28
C PHE A 260 1.91 14.77 -2.68
N ILE A 261 0.95 14.57 -3.59
CA ILE A 261 1.23 14.10 -4.95
C ILE A 261 1.88 15.22 -5.77
N GLN A 262 1.38 16.45 -5.63
CA GLN A 262 1.98 17.64 -6.21
C GLN A 262 3.41 17.83 -5.74
N HIS A 263 3.70 17.64 -4.46
CA HIS A 263 5.06 17.74 -3.94
C HIS A 263 6.00 16.72 -4.59
N ILE A 264 5.60 15.45 -4.66
CA ILE A 264 6.42 14.41 -5.30
C ILE A 264 6.70 14.78 -6.75
N ILE A 265 5.67 15.09 -7.52
CA ILE A 265 5.82 15.36 -8.94
C ILE A 265 6.59 16.65 -9.19
N CYS A 266 6.28 17.75 -8.49
CA CYS A 266 6.85 19.07 -8.77
C CYS A 266 8.21 19.32 -8.11
N ASN A 267 8.50 18.70 -6.95
CA ASN A 267 9.68 19.04 -6.16
C ASN A 267 10.65 17.85 -5.98
N VAL A 268 10.19 16.61 -6.12
CA VAL A 268 11.05 15.42 -5.91
C VAL A 268 11.54 14.85 -7.23
N PHE A 269 10.66 14.71 -8.22
CA PHE A 269 11.06 14.20 -9.53
C PHE A 269 11.83 15.26 -10.34
N PRO A 270 12.95 14.88 -10.97
CA PRO A 270 13.68 15.79 -11.84
C PRO A 270 12.91 16.01 -13.16
N ALA A 271 13.13 17.17 -13.77
CA ALA A 271 12.66 17.52 -15.12
C ALA A 271 11.14 17.49 -15.38
N THR A 272 10.29 17.46 -14.36
CA THR A 272 8.81 17.34 -14.48
C THR A 272 8.05 18.65 -14.74
N HIS A 273 8.60 19.58 -15.54
CA HIS A 273 7.99 20.91 -15.69
C HIS A 273 6.57 20.86 -16.29
N ASN A 274 6.38 20.14 -17.40
CA ASN A 274 5.09 20.06 -18.08
C ASN A 274 4.11 19.20 -17.26
N THR A 275 4.60 18.12 -16.66
CA THR A 275 3.83 17.21 -15.79
C THR A 275 3.31 17.95 -14.56
N CYS A 276 4.17 18.71 -13.87
CA CYS A 276 3.77 19.52 -12.72
C CYS A 276 2.72 20.56 -13.12
N LYS A 277 2.93 21.27 -14.24
CA LYS A 277 1.97 22.26 -14.73
C LYS A 277 0.60 21.64 -15.00
N ALA A 278 0.55 20.53 -15.72
CA ALA A 278 -0.70 19.85 -16.04
C ALA A 278 -1.42 19.35 -14.77
N LEU A 279 -0.68 18.77 -13.82
CA LEU A 279 -1.24 18.36 -12.53
C LEU A 279 -1.90 19.55 -11.80
N LEU A 280 -1.20 20.69 -11.73
CA LEU A 280 -1.72 21.88 -11.06
C LEU A 280 -2.98 22.44 -11.75
N GLU A 281 -3.08 22.33 -13.07
CA GLU A 281 -4.26 22.72 -13.84
C GLU A 281 -5.45 21.78 -13.58
N VAL A 282 -5.23 20.46 -13.58
CA VAL A 282 -6.24 19.45 -13.25
C VAL A 282 -6.79 19.68 -11.84
N THR A 283 -5.92 19.79 -10.83
CA THR A 283 -6.36 20.03 -9.45
C THR A 283 -7.11 21.35 -9.28
N LYS A 284 -6.76 22.39 -10.06
CA LYS A 284 -7.48 23.67 -10.03
C LYS A 284 -8.90 23.52 -10.58
N ASN A 285 -9.07 22.72 -11.63
CA ASN A 285 -10.38 22.47 -12.23
C ASN A 285 -11.25 21.59 -11.32
N GLU A 286 -10.69 20.53 -10.74
CA GLU A 286 -11.39 19.64 -9.80
C GLU A 286 -11.93 20.39 -8.58
N LYS A 287 -11.16 21.33 -8.01
CA LYS A 287 -11.62 22.15 -6.89
C LYS A 287 -12.85 23.01 -7.23
N ASN A 288 -12.98 23.44 -8.49
CA ASN A 288 -14.15 24.21 -8.92
C ASN A 288 -15.37 23.29 -9.16
N GLU A 289 -15.15 22.02 -9.49
CA GLU A 289 -16.20 21.04 -9.75
C GLU A 289 -16.72 20.36 -8.47
N GLU A 290 -15.85 20.10 -7.49
CA GLU A 290 -16.22 19.47 -6.21
C GLU A 290 -17.20 20.32 -5.38
N GLU A 291 -17.22 21.64 -5.55
CA GLU A 291 -18.24 22.51 -4.95
C GLU A 291 -19.63 22.35 -5.62
N SER A 292 -19.70 21.74 -6.81
CA SER A 292 -20.90 21.70 -7.63
C SER A 292 -21.61 20.34 -7.70
N ASN A 293 -20.92 19.20 -7.55
CA ASN A 293 -21.56 17.89 -7.75
C ASN A 293 -20.99 16.74 -6.91
N THR A 294 -21.88 16.15 -6.11
CA THR A 294 -21.82 14.80 -5.49
C THR A 294 -20.51 14.43 -4.79
N LYS A 295 -20.56 14.36 -3.44
CA LYS A 295 -19.61 13.63 -2.60
C LYS A 295 -19.30 12.28 -3.25
N GLN A 296 -18.17 12.19 -3.92
CA GLN A 296 -17.71 10.95 -4.50
C GLN A 296 -17.42 10.02 -3.32
N LEU A 297 -18.37 9.09 -3.07
CA LEU A 297 -18.30 8.13 -1.97
C LEU A 297 -16.90 7.51 -1.97
N ASN A 298 -16.21 7.57 -0.84
CA ASN A 298 -14.91 6.96 -0.71
C ASN A 298 -15.12 5.44 -0.77
N LEU A 299 -14.90 4.85 -1.94
CA LEU A 299 -15.24 3.45 -2.27
C LEU A 299 -14.40 2.41 -1.51
N SER A 300 -13.58 2.80 -0.53
CA SER A 300 -13.03 1.83 0.42
C SER A 300 -14.19 1.30 1.26
N LEU A 301 -14.83 0.23 0.79
CA LEU A 301 -15.91 -0.46 1.48
C LEU A 301 -15.45 -0.73 2.92
N SER A 302 -16.18 -0.15 3.87
CA SER A 302 -15.91 -0.42 5.28
C SER A 302 -16.20 -1.89 5.57
N LEU A 303 -15.28 -2.57 6.23
CA LEU A 303 -15.50 -3.93 6.72
C LEU A 303 -16.63 -4.00 7.76
N PHE A 304 -17.09 -2.86 8.29
CA PHE A 304 -18.19 -2.81 9.25
C PHE A 304 -19.48 -3.42 8.69
N TYR A 305 -19.83 -3.08 7.45
CA TYR A 305 -21.06 -3.58 6.84
C TYR A 305 -21.00 -5.08 6.55
N ASP A 306 -19.81 -5.58 6.23
CA ASP A 306 -19.57 -7.01 6.05
C ASP A 306 -19.65 -7.77 7.39
N PHE A 307 -19.14 -7.19 8.48
CA PHE A 307 -19.31 -7.75 9.83
C PHE A 307 -20.78 -7.81 10.25
N ILE A 308 -21.57 -6.77 9.98
CA ILE A 308 -23.02 -6.79 10.24
C ILE A 308 -23.68 -7.90 9.41
N ALA A 309 -23.38 -7.99 8.11
CA ALA A 309 -23.96 -9.00 7.22
C ALA A 309 -23.68 -10.43 7.69
N VAL A 310 -22.41 -10.71 8.03
CA VAL A 310 -21.98 -12.04 8.50
C VAL A 310 -22.65 -12.40 9.82
N GLU A 311 -22.69 -11.48 10.79
CA GLU A 311 -23.30 -11.74 12.09
C GLU A 311 -24.82 -11.89 11.96
N ALA A 312 -25.49 -11.05 11.17
CA ALA A 312 -26.93 -11.14 10.90
C ALA A 312 -27.33 -12.48 10.28
N CYS A 313 -26.51 -12.97 9.33
CA CYS A 313 -26.69 -14.29 8.72
C CYS A 313 -26.51 -15.38 9.79
N ALA A 314 -25.43 -15.31 10.58
CA ALA A 314 -25.11 -16.32 11.59
C ALA A 314 -26.19 -16.48 12.67
N ILE A 315 -26.92 -15.41 13.00
CA ILE A 315 -28.05 -15.46 13.95
C ILE A 315 -29.42 -15.67 13.27
N GLY A 316 -29.46 -15.88 11.96
CA GLY A 316 -30.69 -16.18 11.20
C GLY A 316 -31.59 -14.97 10.91
N VAL A 317 -31.14 -13.75 11.16
CA VAL A 317 -31.88 -12.53 10.81
C VAL A 317 -31.82 -12.26 9.30
N LEU A 318 -30.66 -12.51 8.69
CA LEU A 318 -30.46 -12.39 7.25
C LEU A 318 -30.50 -13.77 6.59
N ASN A 319 -31.32 -13.93 5.55
CA ASN A 319 -31.37 -15.20 4.81
C ASN A 319 -30.26 -15.31 3.75
N GLY A 320 -29.12 -15.88 4.15
CA GLY A 320 -27.99 -16.16 3.25
C GLY A 320 -28.31 -17.11 2.08
N THR A 321 -29.47 -17.77 2.07
CA THR A 321 -29.90 -18.60 0.92
C THR A 321 -30.48 -17.79 -0.21
N GLN A 322 -31.03 -16.63 0.09
CA GLN A 322 -31.69 -15.75 -0.87
C GLN A 322 -30.80 -14.58 -1.29
N ILE A 323 -29.94 -14.12 -0.37
CA ILE A 323 -29.12 -12.92 -0.56
C ILE A 323 -27.66 -13.33 -0.46
N SER A 324 -26.87 -12.99 -1.48
CA SER A 324 -25.42 -13.19 -1.43
C SER A 324 -24.75 -12.17 -0.50
N ARG A 325 -23.57 -12.51 0.02
CA ARG A 325 -22.86 -11.67 1.01
C ARG A 325 -22.52 -10.27 0.49
N ASP A 326 -22.15 -10.16 -0.78
CA ASP A 326 -21.88 -8.87 -1.43
C ASP A 326 -23.13 -8.02 -1.55
N ILE A 327 -24.25 -8.59 -2.00
CA ILE A 327 -25.55 -7.89 -2.06
C ILE A 327 -25.98 -7.45 -0.66
N ALA A 328 -25.86 -8.33 0.35
CA ALA A 328 -26.21 -7.99 1.73
C ALA A 328 -25.38 -6.82 2.28
N ARG A 329 -24.05 -6.88 2.12
CA ARG A 329 -23.14 -5.81 2.53
C ARG A 329 -23.48 -4.48 1.85
N ASP A 330 -23.68 -4.49 0.53
CA ASP A 330 -23.94 -3.28 -0.24
C ASP A 330 -25.32 -2.68 0.13
N GLY A 331 -26.32 -3.53 0.37
CA GLY A 331 -27.62 -3.11 0.89
C GLY A 331 -27.52 -2.49 2.29
N ILE A 332 -26.78 -3.11 3.20
CA ILE A 332 -26.52 -2.59 4.56
C ILE A 332 -25.83 -1.22 4.48
N GLN A 333 -24.80 -1.09 3.64
CA GLN A 333 -24.12 0.19 3.45
C GLN A 333 -25.07 1.26 2.91
N ARG A 334 -25.86 0.93 1.88
CA ARG A 334 -26.83 1.88 1.29
C ARG A 334 -27.88 2.31 2.30
N TYR A 335 -28.42 1.38 3.08
CA TYR A 335 -29.38 1.69 4.13
C TYR A 335 -28.78 2.67 5.15
N HIS A 336 -27.57 2.39 5.64
CA HIS A 336 -26.93 3.24 6.63
C HIS A 336 -26.50 4.61 6.08
N GLU A 337 -25.78 4.64 4.96
CA GLU A 337 -25.15 5.87 4.47
C GLU A 337 -26.10 6.74 3.66
N ILE A 338 -27.03 6.13 2.91
CA ILE A 338 -27.91 6.86 2.00
C ILE A 338 -29.30 7.05 2.61
N VAL A 339 -29.89 5.99 3.17
CA VAL A 339 -31.26 6.08 3.72
C VAL A 339 -31.26 6.77 5.08
N GLN A 340 -30.35 6.40 5.98
CA GLN A 340 -30.25 7.04 7.30
C GLN A 340 -29.37 8.30 7.29
N GLY A 341 -28.57 8.52 6.24
CA GLY A 341 -27.67 9.68 6.14
C GLY A 341 -26.52 9.66 7.15
N LEU A 342 -26.18 8.49 7.69
CA LEU A 342 -25.16 8.30 8.71
C LEU A 342 -23.81 7.92 8.08
N LYS A 343 -22.72 8.05 8.85
CA LYS A 343 -21.37 7.66 8.46
C LYS A 343 -21.00 6.35 9.14
N PRO A 344 -20.04 5.56 8.61
CA PRO A 344 -19.57 4.33 9.26
C PRO A 344 -19.25 4.46 10.75
N ASN A 345 -18.73 5.61 11.19
CA ASN A 345 -18.37 5.88 12.58
C ASN A 345 -19.55 6.21 13.50
N ASP A 346 -20.76 6.37 12.95
CA ASP A 346 -21.99 6.58 13.72
C ASP A 346 -22.63 5.25 14.16
N LEU A 347 -22.13 4.10 13.67
CA LEU A 347 -22.50 2.78 14.18
C LEU A 347 -22.03 2.61 15.63
N PRO A 348 -22.68 1.76 16.44
CA PRO A 348 -22.12 1.29 17.70
C PRO A 348 -20.74 0.66 17.46
N LEU A 349 -19.69 1.15 18.13
CA LEU A 349 -18.32 0.67 17.97
C LEU A 349 -17.79 -0.03 19.23
N ILE A 350 -16.90 -0.99 19.02
CA ILE A 350 -15.99 -1.58 20.00
C ILE A 350 -14.60 -1.05 19.67
N CYS A 351 -14.01 -0.30 20.59
CA CYS A 351 -12.65 0.23 20.46
C CYS A 351 -11.68 -0.56 21.34
N PRO A 352 -10.38 -0.56 21.01
CA PRO A 352 -9.35 -1.11 21.89
C PRO A 352 -9.34 -0.40 23.25
N SER A 353 -8.81 -1.08 24.26
CA SER A 353 -8.54 -0.48 25.57
C SER A 353 -7.47 0.61 25.49
N ASP A 354 -7.45 1.53 26.45
CA ASP A 354 -6.45 2.60 26.52
C ASP A 354 -5.02 2.04 26.51
N ALA A 355 -4.79 0.91 27.18
CA ALA A 355 -3.50 0.23 27.20
C ALA A 355 -3.08 -0.28 25.81
N GLU A 356 -4.01 -0.82 25.02
CA GLU A 356 -3.73 -1.25 23.64
C GLU A 356 -3.48 -0.04 22.72
N ILE A 357 -4.23 1.06 22.89
CA ILE A 357 -4.00 2.31 22.14
C ILE A 357 -2.62 2.88 22.47
N GLU A 358 -2.23 2.91 23.74
CA GLU A 358 -0.91 3.36 24.17
C GLU A 358 0.20 2.46 23.64
N GLN A 359 0.00 1.14 23.61
CA GLN A 359 0.94 0.21 22.99
C GLN A 359 1.14 0.51 21.49
N ILE A 360 0.07 0.80 20.75
CA ILE A 360 0.17 1.19 19.33
C ILE A 360 0.94 2.51 19.19
N LEU A 361 0.64 3.50 20.03
CA LEU A 361 1.34 4.79 20.01
C LEU A 361 2.84 4.59 20.23
N ASN A 362 3.22 3.88 21.29
CA ASN A 362 4.62 3.62 21.64
C ASN A 362 5.36 2.86 20.53
N ALA A 363 4.74 1.83 19.95
CA ALA A 363 5.31 1.11 18.82
C ALA A 363 5.48 2.02 17.59
N SER A 364 4.54 2.95 17.36
CA SER A 364 4.64 3.89 16.25
C SER A 364 5.68 4.99 16.47
N LEU A 365 5.88 5.45 17.70
CA LEU A 365 6.92 6.41 18.07
C LEU A 365 8.31 5.78 17.94
N ASP A 366 8.49 4.54 18.42
CA ASP A 366 9.75 3.79 18.24
C ASP A 366 10.13 3.66 16.76
N HIS A 367 9.17 3.36 15.88
CA HIS A 367 9.42 3.34 14.44
C HIS A 367 9.76 4.71 13.86
N GLN A 368 9.09 5.77 14.30
CA GLN A 368 9.38 7.12 13.83
C GLN A 368 10.78 7.55 14.27
N GLU A 369 11.16 7.26 15.52
CA GLU A 369 12.50 7.53 16.04
C GLU A 369 13.58 6.79 15.25
N ARG A 370 13.36 5.51 14.93
CA ARG A 370 14.27 4.73 14.08
C ARG A 370 14.44 5.33 12.68
N ILE A 371 13.35 5.80 12.06
CA ILE A 371 13.43 6.47 10.76
C ILE A 371 14.22 7.76 10.88
N CYS A 372 13.93 8.56 11.90
CA CYS A 372 14.63 9.82 12.16
C CYS A 372 16.14 9.66 12.33
N ARG A 373 16.58 8.67 13.12
CA ARG A 373 18.00 8.38 13.31
C ARG A 373 18.73 8.03 12.02
N ASN A 374 18.05 7.40 11.06
CA ASN A 374 18.66 6.97 9.81
C ASN A 374 18.57 8.03 8.69
N VAL A 375 17.74 9.07 8.85
CA VAL A 375 17.52 10.12 7.84
C VAL A 375 17.93 11.47 8.47
N GLU A 376 19.24 11.68 8.62
CA GLU A 376 19.88 12.82 9.31
C GLU A 376 19.33 14.21 8.91
N ALA A 377 18.85 14.37 7.67
CA ALA A 377 18.39 15.65 7.16
C ALA A 377 16.95 16.04 7.57
N LYS A 378 16.10 15.11 8.03
CA LYS A 378 14.65 15.38 8.17
C LYS A 378 14.16 15.56 9.59
N CYS A 379 14.83 14.97 10.58
CA CYS A 379 14.35 15.05 11.95
C CYS A 379 15.11 16.06 12.81
N ASN A 380 15.86 17.02 12.26
CA ASN A 380 16.55 18.05 13.06
C ASN A 380 15.61 18.91 13.94
N GLU A 381 14.29 18.77 13.79
CA GLU A 381 13.28 19.20 14.76
C GLU A 381 12.58 18.01 15.47
N GLU A 382 13.35 17.01 15.97
CA GLU A 382 12.83 15.72 16.47
C GLU A 382 11.63 15.91 17.42
N ALA A 383 11.74 16.87 18.33
CA ALA A 383 10.66 17.19 19.27
C ALA A 383 9.37 17.64 18.56
N LYS A 384 9.46 18.51 17.55
CA LYS A 384 8.28 18.97 16.81
C LYS A 384 7.68 17.88 15.94
N ASP A 385 8.51 17.03 15.33
CA ASP A 385 8.01 15.89 14.56
C ASP A 385 7.29 14.86 15.45
N MET A 386 7.88 14.52 16.60
CA MET A 386 7.23 13.61 17.56
C MET A 386 5.92 14.18 18.10
N ILE A 387 5.88 15.49 18.43
CA ILE A 387 4.64 16.16 18.86
C ILE A 387 3.59 16.11 17.74
N ARG A 388 3.98 16.39 16.49
CA ARG A 388 3.10 16.33 15.33
C ARG A 388 2.58 14.90 15.10
N HIS A 389 3.43 13.89 15.23
CA HIS A 389 3.09 12.48 15.12
C HIS A 389 2.08 12.06 16.19
N GLN A 390 2.33 12.39 17.47
CA GLN A 390 1.40 12.15 18.58
C GLN A 390 0.07 12.85 18.36
N SER A 391 0.08 14.12 17.95
CA SER A 391 -1.14 14.89 17.67
C SER A 391 -1.96 14.26 16.55
N ASN A 392 -1.31 13.85 15.45
CA ASN A 392 -1.98 13.17 14.33
C ASN A 392 -2.47 11.76 14.72
N PHE A 393 -1.76 11.06 15.59
CA PHE A 393 -2.17 9.78 16.16
C PHE A 393 -3.49 9.95 16.92
N TRP A 394 -3.52 10.81 17.95
CA TRP A 394 -4.71 11.02 18.77
C TRP A 394 -5.89 11.53 17.96
N LYS A 395 -5.65 12.44 17.01
CA LYS A 395 -6.67 12.87 16.05
C LYS A 395 -7.28 11.69 15.27
N SER A 396 -6.46 10.71 14.89
CA SER A 396 -6.92 9.51 14.18
C SER A 396 -7.67 8.53 15.07
N ILE A 397 -7.35 8.49 16.37
CA ILE A 397 -8.12 7.71 17.36
C ILE A 397 -9.48 8.38 17.60
N ASP A 398 -9.47 9.65 17.98
CA ASP A 398 -10.64 10.32 18.55
C ASP A 398 -11.67 10.69 17.48
N GLU A 399 -11.23 11.30 16.39
CA GLU A 399 -12.13 11.77 15.33
C GLU A 399 -12.45 10.68 14.31
N LYS A 400 -11.46 9.86 13.95
CA LYS A 400 -11.61 8.87 12.88
C LYS A 400 -11.95 7.47 13.38
N LYS A 401 -11.90 7.22 14.69
CA LYS A 401 -12.18 5.90 15.31
C LYS A 401 -11.40 4.76 14.63
N LYS A 402 -10.15 5.04 14.22
CA LYS A 402 -9.40 4.26 13.22
C LYS A 402 -9.18 2.79 13.58
N PHE A 403 -9.10 2.47 14.87
CA PHE A 403 -8.90 1.11 15.37
C PHE A 403 -10.18 0.46 15.91
N CYS A 404 -11.29 1.19 15.90
CA CYS A 404 -12.55 0.62 16.37
C CYS A 404 -13.18 -0.26 15.28
N THR A 405 -13.99 -1.23 15.72
CA THR A 405 -14.80 -2.09 14.85
C THR A 405 -16.25 -1.98 15.25
N VAL A 406 -17.19 -2.30 14.35
CA VAL A 406 -18.61 -2.31 14.69
C VAL A 406 -18.97 -3.33 15.77
N ASP A 407 -19.79 -2.91 16.73
CA ASP A 407 -20.47 -3.75 17.70
C ASP A 407 -21.74 -4.33 17.07
N THR A 408 -21.55 -5.39 16.28
CA THR A 408 -22.64 -6.11 15.60
C THR A 408 -23.74 -6.56 16.57
N ASN A 409 -23.41 -6.88 17.81
CA ASN A 409 -24.39 -7.31 18.81
C ASN A 409 -25.32 -6.18 19.24
N LYS A 410 -24.83 -4.94 19.29
CA LYS A 410 -25.68 -3.77 19.54
C LYS A 410 -26.52 -3.43 18.31
N VAL A 411 -25.91 -3.39 17.13
CA VAL A 411 -26.62 -3.15 15.86
C VAL A 411 -27.79 -4.12 15.68
N LEU A 412 -27.55 -5.42 15.88
CA LEU A 412 -28.56 -6.47 15.66
C LEU A 412 -29.59 -6.61 16.79
N LYS A 413 -29.52 -5.76 17.83
CA LYS A 413 -30.58 -5.64 18.86
C LYS A 413 -31.56 -4.50 18.56
N GLU A 414 -31.21 -3.59 17.66
CA GLU A 414 -32.07 -2.48 17.29
C GLU A 414 -33.16 -2.95 16.31
N THR A 415 -34.42 -2.65 16.63
CA THR A 415 -35.59 -3.07 15.84
C THR A 415 -35.49 -2.67 14.37
N GLN A 416 -35.04 -1.44 14.10
CA GLN A 416 -34.90 -0.91 12.73
C GLN A 416 -33.95 -1.76 11.86
N TRP A 417 -32.87 -2.29 12.45
CA TRP A 417 -31.90 -3.12 11.75
C TRP A 417 -32.48 -4.52 11.49
N ILE A 418 -33.18 -5.10 12.46
CA ILE A 418 -33.83 -6.40 12.31
C ILE A 418 -34.91 -6.33 11.22
N GLU A 419 -35.75 -5.31 11.23
CA GLU A 419 -36.78 -5.08 10.20
C GLU A 419 -36.15 -4.92 8.81
N PHE A 420 -35.07 -4.13 8.68
CA PHE A 420 -34.37 -3.97 7.42
C PHE A 420 -33.77 -5.28 6.91
N LEU A 421 -33.04 -6.02 7.77
CA LEU A 421 -32.29 -7.22 7.40
C LEU A 421 -33.19 -8.45 7.12
N SER A 422 -34.37 -8.51 7.73
CA SER A 422 -35.29 -9.65 7.60
C SER A 422 -36.11 -9.64 6.30
N SER A 423 -36.23 -8.48 5.63
CA SER A 423 -36.96 -8.39 4.37
C SER A 423 -36.01 -8.45 3.17
N SER A 424 -36.08 -9.54 2.40
CA SER A 424 -35.26 -9.71 1.20
C SER A 424 -35.56 -8.69 0.09
N SER A 425 -36.74 -8.07 0.10
CA SER A 425 -37.08 -6.99 -0.83
C SER A 425 -36.24 -5.73 -0.65
N ASN A 426 -35.58 -5.55 0.50
CA ASN A 426 -34.77 -4.37 0.78
C ASN A 426 -33.39 -4.40 0.09
N PHE A 427 -33.03 -5.54 -0.51
CA PHE A 427 -31.74 -5.78 -1.16
C PHE A 427 -31.83 -5.91 -2.69
N MET A 428 -33.04 -5.86 -3.25
CA MET A 428 -33.32 -5.81 -4.68
C MET A 428 -33.51 -4.37 -5.12
#